data_AF-A0A143ZP33-F1
#
_entry.id   AF-A0A143ZP33-F1
#
_cell.length_a   1.000
_cell.length_b   1.000
_cell.length_c   1.000
_cell.angle_alpha   90.00
_cell.angle_beta   90.00
_cell.angle_gamma   90.00
#
_symmetry.space_group_name_H-M   'P 1'
#
loop_
_entity.id
_entity.type
_entity.pdbx_description
1 polymer ?
#
loop_
_entity_poly.entity_id
_entity_poly.type
_entity_poly.pdbx_seq_one_letter_code
_entity_poly.pdbx_strand_id
1 'polypeptide(L)'
;MTAVTASHLYYIKLGRGGDWEAESLRDGVLRFGYREAPHDLCARGDWQGVWEAMKSIRGDAGAATRDVNQIRAYYEADEHSIFITFVGGLLYWCRPNGPVELLDNRSHRRQTAEGWRNTSVNGTLLSADRLSGRLLKVQMFRGAICDVRAGDYLLRKLSDQLSPEVAAAEEAERALMTAIVELMRLLTWQDFELLVDLVFSTSGWRRVSQVGRTQKTVDLELILPSTAERAFVQVKSQATSAALNDYVARLAEADAYDRMFFVWHTGDIAEESSPAGVILLGPRKLSRMVLDAGLSSWLREKVS
;
A
#
# COMPACT_ATOMS: atom_id res chain seq x y z
N MET A 1 -20.85 4.75 3.48
CA MET A 1 -20.40 3.61 2.65
C MET A 1 -20.13 2.44 3.56
N THR A 2 -20.58 1.25 3.19
CA THR A 2 -20.70 0.10 4.09
C THR A 2 -19.46 -0.77 4.02
N ALA A 3 -18.93 -1.18 5.18
CA ALA A 3 -17.81 -2.12 5.25
C ALA A 3 -18.15 -3.43 4.51
N VAL A 4 -17.17 -3.99 3.79
CA VAL A 4 -17.31 -5.31 3.17
C VAL A 4 -17.33 -6.35 4.28
N THR A 5 -18.42 -7.13 4.35
CA THR A 5 -18.57 -8.28 5.25
C THR A 5 -18.77 -9.56 4.44
N ALA A 6 -18.46 -10.69 5.07
CA ALA A 6 -18.69 -12.02 4.52
C ALA A 6 -18.86 -13.06 5.63
N SER A 7 -19.72 -14.05 5.42
CA SER A 7 -19.85 -15.25 6.28
C SER A 7 -18.67 -16.19 6.06
N HIS A 8 -18.25 -16.34 4.81
CA HIS A 8 -17.14 -17.19 4.40
C HIS A 8 -16.22 -16.50 3.39
N LEU A 9 -14.94 -16.82 3.45
CA LEU A 9 -13.91 -16.28 2.58
C LEU A 9 -13.12 -17.43 1.97
N TYR A 10 -13.23 -17.59 0.65
CA TYR A 10 -12.62 -18.68 -0.07
C TYR A 10 -11.60 -18.16 -1.08
N TYR A 11 -10.47 -18.85 -1.19
CA TYR A 11 -9.61 -18.76 -2.35
C TYR A 11 -10.00 -19.83 -3.35
N ILE A 12 -10.04 -19.50 -4.64
CA ILE A 12 -10.31 -20.44 -5.73
C ILE A 12 -9.25 -20.33 -6.84
N LYS A 13 -8.77 -21.48 -7.30
CA LYS A 13 -8.00 -21.62 -8.54
C LYS A 13 -8.94 -21.83 -9.71
N LEU A 14 -8.86 -20.93 -10.68
CA LEU A 14 -9.69 -20.95 -11.89
C LEU A 14 -9.08 -21.87 -12.95
N GLY A 15 -9.15 -23.18 -12.67
CA GLY A 15 -8.63 -24.21 -13.56
C GLY A 15 -7.19 -24.61 -13.26
N ARG A 16 -6.76 -25.71 -13.87
CA ARG A 16 -5.36 -26.14 -13.83
C ARG A 16 -4.54 -25.15 -14.63
N GLY A 17 -3.42 -24.66 -14.10
CA GLY A 17 -2.57 -23.70 -14.83
C GLY A 17 -3.23 -22.35 -15.16
N GLY A 18 -4.41 -22.05 -14.61
CA GLY A 18 -5.14 -20.82 -14.92
C GLY A 18 -6.02 -20.88 -16.17
N ASP A 19 -6.29 -22.07 -16.71
CA ASP A 19 -7.02 -22.26 -17.99
C ASP A 19 -8.42 -21.59 -18.03
N TRP A 20 -9.02 -21.26 -16.89
CA TRP A 20 -10.31 -20.56 -16.82
C TRP A 20 -10.23 -19.11 -16.35
N GLU A 21 -9.05 -18.57 -16.04
CA GLU A 21 -8.90 -17.21 -15.55
C GLU A 21 -9.51 -16.18 -16.51
N ALA A 22 -9.12 -16.23 -17.79
CA ALA A 22 -9.59 -15.27 -18.79
C ALA A 22 -11.11 -15.32 -19.01
N GLU A 23 -11.70 -16.52 -19.01
CA GLU A 23 -13.15 -16.72 -19.17
C GLU A 23 -13.89 -16.24 -17.92
N SER A 24 -13.47 -16.70 -16.74
CA SER A 24 -14.10 -16.35 -15.47
C SER A 24 -14.15 -14.85 -15.23
N LEU A 25 -13.03 -14.15 -15.47
CA LEU A 25 -12.96 -12.70 -15.27
C LEU A 25 -13.80 -11.93 -16.28
N ARG A 26 -13.81 -12.35 -17.55
CA ARG A 26 -14.56 -11.68 -18.62
C ARG A 26 -16.06 -11.87 -18.48
N ASP A 27 -16.48 -13.10 -18.22
CA ASP A 27 -17.89 -13.49 -18.26
C ASP A 27 -18.55 -13.41 -16.86
N GLY A 28 -17.79 -13.02 -15.84
CA GLY A 28 -18.28 -12.85 -14.47
C GLY A 28 -18.71 -14.17 -13.84
N VAL A 29 -17.95 -15.24 -14.04
CA VAL A 29 -18.33 -16.60 -13.61
C VAL A 29 -17.28 -17.26 -12.73
N LEU A 30 -17.74 -18.09 -11.80
CA LEU A 30 -16.94 -18.97 -10.96
C LEU A 30 -16.87 -20.35 -11.61
N ARG A 31 -15.71 -20.71 -12.18
CA ARG A 31 -15.49 -22.04 -12.78
C ARG A 31 -14.90 -23.01 -11.76
N PHE A 32 -15.37 -24.26 -11.77
CA PHE A 32 -14.92 -25.28 -10.84
C PHE A 32 -14.79 -26.66 -11.49
N GLY A 33 -13.67 -27.34 -11.23
CA GLY A 33 -13.16 -28.42 -12.08
C GLY A 33 -13.30 -29.84 -11.58
N TYR A 34 -14.06 -30.08 -10.51
CA TYR A 34 -14.35 -31.43 -10.04
C TYR A 34 -15.39 -32.11 -10.94
N ARG A 35 -14.95 -32.68 -12.06
CA ARG A 35 -15.83 -33.30 -13.08
C ARG A 35 -16.50 -34.59 -12.62
N GLU A 36 -15.86 -35.24 -11.65
CA GLU A 36 -16.28 -36.50 -11.08
C GLU A 36 -17.26 -36.31 -9.91
N ALA A 37 -17.47 -35.07 -9.46
CA ALA A 37 -18.42 -34.78 -8.38
C ALA A 37 -19.87 -35.08 -8.84
N PRO A 38 -20.65 -35.84 -8.05
CA PRO A 38 -22.04 -36.12 -8.37
C PRO A 38 -22.92 -34.89 -8.15
N HIS A 39 -23.20 -34.13 -9.22
CA HIS A 39 -23.93 -32.86 -9.18
C HIS A 39 -25.24 -32.93 -8.39
N ASP A 40 -26.10 -33.91 -8.68
CA ASP A 40 -27.41 -34.05 -8.02
C ASP A 40 -27.30 -34.28 -6.50
N LEU A 41 -26.21 -34.93 -6.06
CA LEU A 41 -25.91 -35.16 -4.64
C LEU A 41 -25.40 -33.87 -3.98
N CYS A 42 -24.56 -33.10 -4.69
CA CYS A 42 -24.09 -31.81 -4.21
C CYS A 42 -25.24 -30.80 -4.11
N ALA A 43 -26.11 -30.73 -5.12
CA ALA A 43 -27.25 -29.81 -5.16
C ALA A 43 -28.26 -30.04 -4.04
N ARG A 44 -28.43 -31.28 -3.59
CA ARG A 44 -29.30 -31.64 -2.45
C ARG A 44 -28.62 -31.58 -1.08
N GLY A 45 -27.31 -31.29 -1.02
CA GLY A 45 -26.54 -31.25 0.22
C GLY A 45 -26.26 -32.63 0.85
N ASP A 46 -26.32 -33.71 0.07
CA ASP A 46 -26.04 -35.08 0.53
C ASP A 46 -24.53 -35.35 0.56
N TRP A 47 -23.84 -34.70 1.50
CA TRP A 47 -22.37 -34.75 1.59
C TRP A 47 -21.82 -36.14 1.91
N GLN A 48 -22.60 -36.98 2.59
CA GLN A 48 -22.22 -38.36 2.84
C GLN A 48 -22.17 -39.17 1.55
N GLY A 49 -23.21 -39.08 0.71
CA GLY A 49 -23.21 -39.71 -0.60
C GLY A 49 -22.11 -39.17 -1.51
N VAL A 50 -21.86 -37.85 -1.49
CA VAL A 50 -20.74 -37.25 -2.26
C VAL A 50 -19.42 -37.87 -1.79
N TRP A 51 -19.21 -37.99 -0.49
CA TRP A 51 -17.99 -38.58 0.07
C TRP A 51 -17.80 -40.04 -0.33
N GLU A 52 -18.86 -40.85 -0.31
CA GLU A 52 -18.81 -42.25 -0.75
C GLU A 52 -18.42 -42.37 -2.24
N ALA A 53 -19.02 -41.54 -3.10
CA ALA A 53 -18.67 -41.47 -4.52
C ALA A 53 -17.20 -41.05 -4.71
N MET A 54 -16.76 -39.98 -4.05
CA MET A 54 -15.38 -39.49 -4.15
C MET A 54 -14.36 -40.50 -3.59
N LYS A 55 -14.70 -41.22 -2.53
CA LYS A 55 -13.87 -42.30 -1.97
C LYS A 55 -13.71 -43.44 -2.95
N SER A 56 -14.79 -43.85 -3.62
CA SER A 56 -14.72 -44.87 -4.65
C SER A 56 -13.80 -44.45 -5.81
N ILE A 57 -13.88 -43.19 -6.24
CA ILE A 57 -13.04 -42.64 -7.31
C ILE A 57 -11.56 -42.54 -6.91
N ARG A 58 -11.26 -42.07 -5.70
CA ARG A 58 -9.89 -41.81 -5.24
C ARG A 58 -9.18 -43.04 -4.69
N GLY A 59 -9.93 -44.02 -4.18
CA GLY A 59 -9.39 -45.16 -3.43
C GLY A 59 -8.77 -44.77 -2.06
N ASP A 60 -8.86 -43.50 -1.66
CA ASP A 60 -8.31 -42.97 -0.41
C ASP A 60 -9.34 -42.08 0.30
N ALA A 61 -9.61 -42.41 1.57
CA ALA A 61 -10.58 -41.67 2.39
C ALA A 61 -10.10 -40.23 2.68
N GLY A 62 -8.80 -40.02 2.88
CA GLY A 62 -8.25 -38.69 3.16
C GLY A 62 -8.34 -37.74 1.95
N ALA A 63 -8.10 -38.27 0.74
CA ALA A 63 -8.31 -37.56 -0.52
C ALA A 63 -9.79 -37.25 -0.74
N ALA A 64 -10.68 -38.22 -0.51
CA ALA A 64 -12.13 -38.01 -0.63
C ALA A 64 -12.62 -36.89 0.28
N THR A 65 -12.21 -36.88 1.56
CA THR A 65 -12.58 -35.80 2.49
C THR A 65 -12.08 -34.43 2.02
N ARG A 66 -10.83 -34.35 1.54
CA ARG A 66 -10.27 -33.09 1.01
C ARG A 66 -11.01 -32.60 -0.23
N ASP A 67 -11.41 -33.51 -1.10
CA ASP A 67 -12.20 -33.20 -2.31
C ASP A 67 -13.59 -32.70 -1.93
N VAL A 68 -14.29 -33.43 -1.05
CA VAL A 68 -15.63 -33.07 -0.56
C VAL A 68 -15.63 -31.70 0.10
N ASN A 69 -14.64 -31.36 0.92
CA ASN A 69 -14.57 -30.04 1.54
C ASN A 69 -14.53 -28.90 0.51
N GLN A 70 -13.83 -29.11 -0.61
CA GLN A 70 -13.73 -28.12 -1.68
C GLN A 70 -15.02 -28.03 -2.49
N ILE A 71 -15.61 -29.18 -2.81
CA ILE A 71 -16.89 -29.27 -3.52
C ILE A 71 -17.98 -28.61 -2.68
N ARG A 72 -18.04 -28.95 -1.40
CA ARG A 72 -18.99 -28.39 -0.43
C ARG A 72 -18.88 -26.88 -0.33
N ALA A 73 -17.66 -26.34 -0.16
CA ALA A 73 -17.44 -24.89 -0.13
C ALA A 73 -17.97 -24.19 -1.40
N TYR A 74 -17.83 -24.81 -2.58
CA TYR A 74 -18.33 -24.23 -3.83
C TYR A 74 -19.87 -24.21 -3.92
N TYR A 75 -20.52 -25.29 -3.48
CA TYR A 75 -21.98 -25.45 -3.57
C TYR A 75 -22.73 -24.75 -2.45
N GLU A 76 -22.22 -24.77 -1.22
CA GLU A 76 -22.88 -24.14 -0.06
C GLU A 76 -22.64 -22.63 0.01
N ALA A 77 -21.62 -22.10 -0.67
CA ALA A 77 -21.39 -20.65 -0.70
C ALA A 77 -22.63 -19.91 -1.22
N ASP A 78 -22.87 -18.73 -0.69
CA ASP A 78 -24.02 -17.88 -0.98
C ASP A 78 -23.58 -16.44 -1.25
N GLU A 79 -24.53 -15.53 -1.43
CA GLU A 79 -24.26 -14.11 -1.65
C GLU A 79 -23.52 -13.43 -0.48
N HIS A 80 -23.46 -14.07 0.69
CA HIS A 80 -22.68 -13.61 1.84
C HIS A 80 -21.25 -14.15 1.84
N SER A 81 -20.90 -15.04 0.91
CA SER A 81 -19.56 -15.58 0.74
C SER A 81 -18.76 -14.74 -0.26
N ILE A 82 -17.45 -14.59 -0.03
CA ILE A 82 -16.54 -13.96 -1.00
C ILE A 82 -15.53 -15.00 -1.49
N PHE A 83 -15.40 -15.08 -2.81
CA PHE A 83 -14.30 -15.78 -3.46
C PHE A 83 -13.22 -14.79 -3.87
N ILE A 84 -11.96 -15.17 -3.68
CA ILE A 84 -10.79 -14.48 -4.22
C ILE A 84 -9.98 -15.38 -5.13
N THR A 85 -9.29 -14.77 -6.08
CA THR A 85 -8.27 -15.43 -6.91
C THR A 85 -7.16 -14.44 -7.24
N PHE A 86 -6.07 -14.92 -7.83
CA PHE A 86 -4.93 -14.09 -8.22
C PHE A 86 -4.60 -14.33 -9.69
N VAL A 87 -4.65 -13.28 -10.50
CA VAL A 87 -4.42 -13.35 -11.95
C VAL A 87 -3.62 -12.12 -12.37
N GLY A 88 -2.54 -12.32 -13.14
CA GLY A 88 -1.73 -11.20 -13.67
C GLY A 88 -1.13 -10.28 -12.60
N GLY A 89 -0.86 -10.79 -11.39
CA GLY A 89 -0.33 -9.99 -10.28
C GLY A 89 -1.39 -9.19 -9.52
N LEU A 90 -2.68 -9.36 -9.82
CA LEU A 90 -3.77 -8.70 -9.12
C LEU A 90 -4.61 -9.69 -8.32
N LEU A 91 -5.14 -9.26 -7.18
CA LEU A 91 -6.19 -9.97 -6.48
C LEU A 91 -7.53 -9.62 -7.12
N TYR A 92 -8.28 -10.64 -7.51
CA TYR A 92 -9.67 -10.51 -7.93
C TYR A 92 -10.59 -11.07 -6.85
N TRP A 93 -11.75 -10.43 -6.64
CA TRP A 93 -12.76 -10.89 -5.71
C TRP A 93 -14.18 -10.78 -6.29
N CYS A 94 -15.07 -11.68 -5.87
CA CYS A 94 -16.48 -11.67 -6.27
C CYS A 94 -17.37 -12.31 -5.21
N ARG A 95 -18.68 -12.06 -5.30
CA ARG A 95 -19.71 -12.83 -4.60
C ARG A 95 -20.38 -13.80 -5.58
N PRO A 96 -20.59 -15.07 -5.21
CA PRO A 96 -21.34 -15.99 -6.05
C PRO A 96 -22.81 -15.57 -6.09
N ASN A 97 -23.50 -15.92 -7.17
CA ASN A 97 -24.92 -15.65 -7.36
C ASN A 97 -25.60 -16.84 -8.05
N GLY A 98 -26.84 -17.13 -7.66
CA GLY A 98 -27.65 -18.19 -8.27
C GLY A 98 -27.14 -19.61 -8.00
N PRO A 99 -27.76 -20.62 -8.65
CA PRO A 99 -27.41 -22.02 -8.50
C PRO A 99 -26.11 -22.40 -9.23
N VAL A 100 -25.55 -23.54 -8.87
CA VAL A 100 -24.45 -24.17 -9.63
C VAL A 100 -25.01 -24.85 -10.88
N GLU A 101 -24.40 -24.59 -12.02
CA GLU A 101 -24.69 -25.21 -13.32
C GLU A 101 -23.66 -26.31 -13.62
N LEU A 102 -24.13 -27.48 -14.07
CA LEU A 102 -23.29 -28.52 -14.65
C LEU A 102 -23.20 -28.31 -16.18
N LEU A 103 -22.00 -28.23 -16.72
CA LEU A 103 -21.75 -28.04 -18.15
C LEU A 103 -21.56 -29.39 -18.87
N ASP A 104 -21.64 -29.39 -20.20
CA ASP A 104 -21.51 -30.59 -21.05
C ASP A 104 -20.18 -31.35 -20.83
N ASN A 105 -19.10 -30.62 -20.57
CA ASN A 105 -17.78 -31.20 -20.27
C ASN A 105 -17.64 -31.67 -18.81
N ARG A 106 -18.76 -31.75 -18.08
CA ARG A 106 -18.90 -32.09 -16.66
C ARG A 106 -18.22 -31.13 -15.68
N SER A 107 -17.67 -30.00 -16.14
CA SER A 107 -17.22 -28.95 -15.22
C SER A 107 -18.41 -28.14 -14.70
N HIS A 108 -18.17 -27.40 -13.63
CA HIS A 108 -19.19 -26.60 -12.98
C HIS A 108 -18.97 -25.11 -13.25
N ARG A 109 -20.07 -24.38 -13.33
CA ARG A 109 -20.11 -22.94 -13.50
C ARG A 109 -21.13 -22.35 -12.53
N ARG A 110 -20.84 -21.16 -12.03
CA ARG A 110 -21.78 -20.37 -11.25
C ARG A 110 -21.62 -18.90 -11.59
N GLN A 111 -22.72 -18.17 -11.61
CA GLN A 111 -22.66 -16.72 -11.85
C GLN A 111 -22.07 -15.99 -10.65
N THR A 112 -21.54 -14.80 -10.89
CA THR A 112 -21.20 -13.86 -9.83
C THR A 112 -22.22 -12.73 -9.80
N ALA A 113 -22.40 -12.09 -8.64
CA ALA A 113 -23.39 -11.03 -8.49
C ALA A 113 -23.05 -9.79 -9.32
N GLU A 114 -21.77 -9.40 -9.36
CA GLU A 114 -21.33 -8.13 -9.95
C GLU A 114 -20.04 -8.29 -10.78
N GLY A 115 -19.77 -9.50 -11.26
CA GLY A 115 -18.49 -9.83 -11.90
C GLY A 115 -17.34 -9.99 -10.90
N TRP A 116 -16.15 -10.18 -11.44
CA TRP A 116 -14.89 -10.14 -10.67
C TRP A 116 -14.34 -8.72 -10.62
N ARG A 117 -13.92 -8.28 -9.44
CA ARG A 117 -13.33 -6.96 -9.21
C ARG A 117 -11.90 -7.08 -8.75
N ASN A 118 -11.01 -6.24 -9.27
CA ASN A 118 -9.62 -6.11 -8.82
C ASN A 118 -9.36 -4.83 -8.02
N THR A 119 -10.41 -4.11 -7.65
CA THR A 119 -10.34 -2.92 -6.81
C THR A 119 -11.07 -3.14 -5.49
N SER A 120 -10.68 -2.40 -4.47
CA SER A 120 -11.48 -2.22 -3.25
C SER A 120 -12.79 -1.46 -3.54
N VAL A 121 -13.62 -1.28 -2.51
CA VAL A 121 -14.89 -0.54 -2.64
C VAL A 121 -14.69 0.93 -3.03
N ASN A 122 -13.56 1.54 -2.70
CA ASN A 122 -13.22 2.91 -3.11
C ASN A 122 -12.39 2.98 -4.39
N GLY A 123 -12.21 1.88 -5.12
CA GLY A 123 -11.50 1.87 -6.40
C GLY A 123 -9.99 1.73 -6.30
N THR A 124 -9.42 1.48 -5.11
CA THR A 124 -7.99 1.23 -4.95
C THR A 124 -7.63 -0.12 -5.59
N LEU A 125 -6.67 -0.13 -6.51
CA LEU A 125 -6.22 -1.36 -7.18
C LEU A 125 -5.57 -2.34 -6.17
N LEU A 126 -6.04 -3.59 -6.18
CA LEU A 126 -5.58 -4.67 -5.30
C LEU A 126 -4.41 -5.43 -5.92
N SER A 127 -3.27 -4.77 -6.02
CA SER A 127 -2.03 -5.36 -6.55
C SER A 127 -1.35 -6.27 -5.53
N ALA A 128 -0.90 -7.46 -5.97
CA ALA A 128 -0.36 -8.50 -5.09
C ALA A 128 0.92 -8.07 -4.35
N ASP A 129 1.76 -7.23 -4.95
CA ASP A 129 2.97 -6.66 -4.34
C ASP A 129 2.68 -5.77 -3.11
N ARG A 130 1.45 -5.23 -3.01
CA ARG A 130 0.98 -4.41 -1.88
C ARG A 130 0.18 -5.19 -0.85
N LEU A 131 0.02 -6.51 -1.03
CA LEU A 131 -0.70 -7.38 -0.12
C LEU A 131 0.26 -8.10 0.83
N SER A 132 -0.24 -8.41 2.03
CA SER A 132 0.53 -9.14 3.04
C SER A 132 0.89 -10.54 2.53
N GLY A 133 2.15 -10.94 2.71
CA GLY A 133 2.60 -12.31 2.44
C GLY A 133 1.77 -13.39 3.15
N ARG A 134 1.14 -13.05 4.30
CA ARG A 134 0.21 -13.95 5.01
C ARG A 134 -1.03 -14.29 4.17
N LEU A 135 -1.57 -13.31 3.42
CA LEU A 135 -2.68 -13.54 2.49
C LEU A 135 -2.18 -14.27 1.24
N LEU A 136 -1.07 -13.82 0.65
CA LEU A 136 -0.52 -14.38 -0.59
C LEU A 136 -0.15 -15.86 -0.48
N LYS A 137 0.17 -16.35 0.73
CA LYS A 137 0.45 -17.78 0.99
C LYS A 137 -0.68 -18.71 0.52
N VAL A 138 -1.91 -18.22 0.40
CA VAL A 138 -3.05 -19.01 -0.11
C VAL A 138 -2.83 -19.51 -1.55
N GLN A 139 -2.05 -18.78 -2.36
CA GLN A 139 -1.72 -19.17 -3.75
C GLN A 139 -0.94 -20.49 -3.83
N MET A 140 -0.19 -20.82 -2.78
CA MET A 140 0.57 -22.08 -2.66
C MET A 140 -0.31 -23.30 -2.40
N PHE A 141 -1.60 -23.11 -2.13
CA PHE A 141 -2.54 -24.20 -1.92
C PHE A 141 -2.57 -25.14 -3.13
N ARG A 142 -2.52 -26.45 -2.92
CA ARG A 142 -2.42 -27.43 -4.01
C ARG A 142 -3.77 -27.85 -4.60
N GLY A 143 -4.87 -27.65 -3.87
CA GLY A 143 -6.22 -27.92 -4.35
C GLY A 143 -6.84 -26.74 -5.10
N ALA A 144 -8.13 -26.86 -5.41
CA ALA A 144 -8.90 -25.85 -6.13
C ALA A 144 -9.45 -24.77 -5.19
N ILE A 145 -9.98 -25.12 -4.02
CA ILE A 145 -10.60 -24.17 -3.08
C ILE A 145 -10.05 -24.35 -1.66
N CYS A 146 -9.83 -23.26 -0.93
CA CYS A 146 -9.58 -23.34 0.51
C CYS A 146 -10.03 -22.07 1.23
N ASP A 147 -10.20 -22.16 2.55
CA ASP A 147 -10.48 -21.00 3.39
C ASP A 147 -9.33 -20.00 3.40
N VAL A 148 -9.69 -18.71 3.36
CA VAL A 148 -8.74 -17.61 3.53
C VAL A 148 -8.54 -17.34 5.02
N ARG A 149 -7.43 -17.85 5.57
CA ARG A 149 -7.07 -17.65 6.99
C ARG A 149 -6.80 -16.20 7.38
N ALA A 150 -6.47 -15.34 6.42
CA ALA A 150 -6.24 -13.91 6.63
C ALA A 150 -7.53 -13.09 6.44
N GLY A 151 -8.65 -13.59 6.97
CA GLY A 151 -9.99 -13.06 6.69
C GLY A 151 -10.17 -11.58 7.06
N ASP A 152 -9.88 -11.22 8.32
CA ASP A 152 -10.01 -9.82 8.78
C ASP A 152 -9.14 -8.86 7.98
N TYR A 153 -7.94 -9.31 7.60
CA TYR A 153 -7.04 -8.53 6.76
C TYR A 153 -7.64 -8.31 5.36
N LEU A 154 -8.16 -9.37 4.73
CA LEU A 154 -8.80 -9.29 3.42
C LEU A 154 -10.00 -8.35 3.47
N LEU A 155 -10.92 -8.52 4.42
CA LEU A 155 -12.11 -7.67 4.56
C LEU A 155 -11.75 -6.20 4.75
N ARG A 156 -10.75 -5.91 5.60
CA ARG A 156 -10.23 -4.54 5.77
C ARG A 156 -9.68 -3.99 4.46
N LYS A 157 -8.88 -4.77 3.73
CA LYS A 157 -8.34 -4.35 2.42
C LYS A 157 -9.41 -4.10 1.37
N LEU A 158 -10.43 -4.96 1.29
CA LEU A 158 -11.56 -4.76 0.38
C LEU A 158 -12.39 -3.52 0.76
N SER A 159 -12.43 -3.19 2.05
CA SER A 159 -13.17 -2.04 2.62
C SER A 159 -12.36 -0.74 2.66
N ASP A 160 -11.12 -0.71 2.17
CA ASP A 160 -10.18 0.41 2.31
C ASP A 160 -9.94 0.84 3.78
N GLN A 161 -9.99 -0.12 4.69
CA GLN A 161 -9.75 0.10 6.11
C GLN A 161 -8.30 -0.23 6.48
N LEU A 162 -7.69 0.67 7.24
CA LEU A 162 -6.41 0.41 7.88
C LEU A 162 -6.57 -0.66 8.96
N SER A 163 -5.46 -1.35 9.27
CA SER A 163 -5.45 -2.14 10.49
C SER A 163 -5.44 -1.20 11.70
N PRO A 164 -5.97 -1.62 12.85
CA PRO A 164 -5.86 -0.83 14.08
C PRO A 164 -4.41 -0.43 14.39
N GLU A 165 -3.46 -1.33 14.14
CA GLU A 165 -2.03 -1.09 14.37
C GLU A 165 -1.45 -0.06 13.39
N VAL A 166 -1.83 -0.12 12.11
CA VAL A 166 -1.38 0.87 11.10
C VAL A 166 -2.01 2.23 11.38
N ALA A 167 -3.30 2.28 11.70
CA ALA A 167 -3.97 3.53 12.07
C ALA A 167 -3.35 4.15 13.34
N ALA A 168 -3.04 3.33 14.34
CA ALA A 168 -2.34 3.78 15.55
C ALA A 168 -0.93 4.29 15.24
N ALA A 169 -0.19 3.63 14.34
CA ALA A 169 1.13 4.08 13.90
C ALA A 169 1.07 5.41 13.16
N GLU A 170 0.12 5.59 12.23
CA GLU A 170 -0.08 6.86 11.51
C GLU A 170 -0.46 8.01 12.45
N GLU A 171 -1.28 7.75 13.48
CA GLU A 171 -1.60 8.74 14.50
C GLU A 171 -0.37 9.10 15.36
N ALA A 172 0.37 8.10 15.82
CA ALA A 172 1.60 8.32 16.59
C ALA A 172 2.66 9.09 15.78
N GLU A 173 2.78 8.79 14.49
CA GLU A 173 3.66 9.50 13.58
C GLU A 173 3.26 10.97 13.41
N ARG A 174 1.96 11.26 13.21
CA ARG A 174 1.44 12.64 13.15
C ARG A 174 1.70 13.41 14.45
N ALA A 175 1.49 12.75 15.59
CA ALA A 175 1.79 13.34 16.89
C ALA A 175 3.29 13.65 17.04
N LEU A 176 4.16 12.72 16.64
CA LEU A 176 5.62 12.92 16.68
C LEU A 176 6.06 14.04 15.74
N MET A 177 5.54 14.10 14.51
CA MET A 177 5.83 15.19 13.57
C MET A 177 5.43 16.56 14.14
N THR A 178 4.29 16.63 14.82
CA THR A 178 3.85 17.87 15.49
C THR A 178 4.80 18.25 16.63
N ALA A 179 5.20 17.28 17.45
CA ALA A 179 6.18 17.52 18.52
C ALA A 179 7.55 17.94 17.97
N ILE A 180 8.01 17.36 16.87
CA ILE A 180 9.27 17.76 16.20
C ILE A 180 9.19 19.24 15.78
N VAL A 181 8.05 19.70 15.24
CA VAL A 181 7.88 21.13 14.91
C VAL A 181 8.07 22.02 16.14
N GLU A 182 7.47 21.66 17.27
CA GLU A 182 7.62 22.44 18.51
C GLU A 182 9.06 22.42 19.03
N LEU A 183 9.76 21.27 18.95
CA LEU A 183 11.17 21.19 19.35
C LEU A 183 12.07 22.03 18.43
N MET A 184 11.84 22.03 17.11
CA MET A 184 12.59 22.88 16.17
C MET A 184 12.47 24.38 16.53
N ARG A 185 11.32 24.81 17.05
CA ARG A 185 11.10 26.21 17.46
C ARG A 185 11.90 26.64 18.69
N LEU A 186 12.34 25.68 19.51
CA LEU A 186 13.18 25.94 20.69
C LEU A 186 14.66 26.13 20.34
N LEU A 187 15.07 25.73 19.13
CA LEU A 187 16.46 25.84 18.69
C LEU A 187 16.89 27.30 18.56
N THR A 188 18.14 27.57 18.92
CA THR A 188 18.82 28.77 18.49
C THR A 188 18.95 28.78 16.96
N TRP A 189 19.20 29.95 16.37
CA TRP A 189 19.39 30.05 14.92
C TRP A 189 20.57 29.17 14.43
N GLN A 190 21.67 29.09 15.21
CA GLN A 190 22.83 28.26 14.87
C GLN A 190 22.51 26.77 14.91
N ASP A 191 21.77 26.34 15.93
CA ASP A 191 21.41 24.93 16.07
C ASP A 191 20.36 24.51 15.04
N PHE A 192 19.51 25.45 14.60
CA PHE A 192 18.59 25.20 13.49
C PHE A 192 19.33 25.06 12.15
N GLU A 193 20.33 25.89 11.86
CA GLU A 193 21.20 25.70 10.69
C GLU A 193 21.91 24.34 10.73
N LEU A 194 22.41 23.94 11.90
CA LEU A 194 23.03 22.63 12.09
C LEU A 194 22.05 21.47 11.84
N LEU A 195 20.81 21.57 12.35
CA LEU A 195 19.77 20.57 12.08
C LEU A 195 19.53 20.42 10.57
N VAL A 196 19.42 21.55 9.86
CA VAL A 196 19.20 21.57 8.41
C VAL A 196 20.38 20.93 7.68
N ASP A 197 21.62 21.24 8.06
CA ASP A 197 22.82 20.61 7.49
C ASP A 197 22.84 19.08 7.69
N LEU A 198 22.45 18.60 8.89
CA LEU A 198 22.34 17.17 9.18
C LEU A 198 21.26 16.47 8.33
N VAL A 199 20.10 17.11 8.15
CA VAL A 199 19.00 16.62 7.31
C VAL A 199 19.44 16.50 5.85
N PHE A 200 20.14 17.50 5.31
CA PHE A 200 20.65 17.44 3.94
C PHE A 200 21.75 16.38 3.77
N SER A 201 22.65 16.28 4.74
CA SER A 201 23.73 15.29 4.75
C SER A 201 23.20 13.85 4.72
N THR A 202 22.17 13.55 5.51
CA THR A 202 21.51 12.23 5.52
C THR A 202 20.72 11.95 4.23
N SER A 203 20.29 12.99 3.52
CA SER A 203 19.63 12.90 2.22
C SER A 203 20.60 12.76 1.03
N GLY A 204 21.91 12.64 1.29
CA GLY A 204 22.93 12.42 0.27
C GLY A 204 23.55 13.70 -0.32
N TRP A 205 23.07 14.88 0.08
CA TRP A 205 23.73 16.14 -0.26
C TRP A 205 25.03 16.28 0.54
N ARG A 206 26.05 16.86 -0.08
CA ARG A 206 27.33 17.14 0.58
C ARG A 206 27.56 18.63 0.66
N ARG A 207 27.93 19.10 1.85
CA ARG A 207 28.35 20.49 2.05
C ARG A 207 29.62 20.77 1.27
N VAL A 208 29.62 21.86 0.52
CA VAL A 208 30.80 22.40 -0.16
C VAL A 208 31.39 23.50 0.71
N SER A 209 32.62 23.34 1.18
CA SER A 209 33.35 24.43 1.82
C SER A 209 33.91 25.35 0.73
N GLN A 210 33.50 26.63 0.72
CA GLN A 210 34.04 27.61 -0.22
C GLN A 210 35.55 27.79 0.00
N VAL A 211 36.36 27.28 -0.94
CA VAL A 211 37.75 27.70 -1.08
C VAL A 211 37.75 28.99 -1.89
N GLY A 212 37.84 30.14 -1.20
CA GLY A 212 38.35 31.38 -1.78
C GLY A 212 37.39 32.22 -2.62
N ARG A 213 36.22 32.61 -2.10
CA ARG A 213 35.52 33.86 -2.46
C ARG A 213 34.42 34.15 -1.44
N THR A 214 34.53 35.25 -0.70
CA THR A 214 33.49 35.75 0.21
C THR A 214 32.18 36.03 -0.53
N GLN A 215 31.22 35.11 -0.49
CA GLN A 215 29.79 35.44 -0.64
C GLN A 215 29.12 35.28 0.73
N LYS A 216 28.95 36.41 1.45
CA LYS A 216 28.49 36.48 2.85
C LYS A 216 26.98 36.23 3.04
N THR A 217 26.29 35.60 2.11
CA THR A 217 24.83 35.72 1.98
C THR A 217 24.05 34.41 1.88
N VAL A 218 24.72 33.26 2.00
CA VAL A 218 24.11 31.93 1.92
C VAL A 218 24.54 31.11 3.13
N ASP A 219 23.62 30.38 3.75
CA ASP A 219 23.91 29.63 4.98
C ASP A 219 24.61 28.29 4.68
N LEU A 220 24.16 27.58 3.63
CA LEU A 220 24.80 26.33 3.16
C LEU A 220 24.92 26.29 1.64
N GLU A 221 26.05 25.78 1.15
CA GLU A 221 26.21 25.33 -0.23
C GLU A 221 26.32 23.82 -0.27
N LEU A 222 25.54 23.19 -1.15
CA LEU A 222 25.40 21.76 -1.25
C LEU A 222 25.66 21.28 -2.69
N ILE A 223 26.20 20.08 -2.81
CA ILE A 223 26.27 19.34 -4.07
C ILE A 223 25.67 17.95 -3.90
N LEU A 224 24.86 17.50 -4.85
CA LEU A 224 24.36 16.14 -4.94
C LEU A 224 25.32 15.31 -5.81
N PRO A 225 26.13 14.39 -5.26
CA PRO A 225 27.21 13.76 -6.01
C PRO A 225 26.77 12.88 -7.19
N SER A 226 25.54 12.35 -7.14
CA SER A 226 25.00 11.48 -8.19
C SER A 226 24.66 12.23 -9.48
N THR A 227 24.33 13.52 -9.40
CA THR A 227 23.91 14.35 -10.53
C THR A 227 24.84 15.54 -10.78
N ALA A 228 25.78 15.79 -9.87
CA ALA A 228 26.58 17.02 -9.77
C ALA A 228 25.74 18.30 -9.61
N GLU A 229 24.46 18.16 -9.26
CA GLU A 229 23.54 19.28 -9.03
C GLU A 229 24.02 20.09 -7.82
N ARG A 230 24.07 21.41 -7.98
CA ARG A 230 24.50 22.36 -6.97
C ARG A 230 23.30 23.12 -6.45
N ALA A 231 23.18 23.18 -5.14
CA ALA A 231 22.15 23.95 -4.49
C ALA A 231 22.72 24.84 -3.41
N PHE A 232 22.02 25.92 -3.12
CA PHE A 232 22.24 26.66 -1.91
C PHE A 232 21.02 26.62 -1.00
N VAL A 233 21.25 26.71 0.29
CA VAL A 233 20.22 26.68 1.31
C VAL A 233 20.22 27.99 2.05
N GLN A 234 19.02 28.58 2.16
CA GLN A 234 18.76 29.64 3.11
C GLN A 234 17.85 29.13 4.22
N VAL A 235 18.33 29.27 5.45
CA VAL A 235 17.67 28.89 6.69
C VAL A 235 17.16 30.14 7.40
N LYS A 236 15.92 30.08 7.89
CA LYS A 236 15.28 31.15 8.69
C LYS A 236 14.47 30.56 9.82
N SER A 237 14.80 30.90 11.07
CA SER A 237 13.95 30.55 12.22
C SER A 237 12.55 31.17 12.08
N GLN A 238 12.49 32.45 11.70
CA GLN A 238 11.26 33.16 11.36
C GLN A 238 11.33 33.65 9.91
N ALA A 239 10.38 33.23 9.08
CA ALA A 239 10.32 33.59 7.67
C ALA A 239 9.12 34.48 7.33
N THR A 240 9.28 35.30 6.29
CA THR A 240 8.24 36.14 5.69
C THR A 240 8.33 36.03 4.17
N SER A 241 7.22 36.31 3.47
CA SER A 241 7.21 36.31 1.99
C SER A 241 8.20 37.32 1.40
N ALA A 242 8.43 38.44 2.08
CA ALA A 242 9.42 39.43 1.66
C ALA A 242 10.85 38.86 1.70
N ALA A 243 11.20 38.12 2.76
CA ALA A 243 12.48 37.45 2.85
C ALA A 243 12.65 36.40 1.74
N LEU A 244 11.62 35.58 1.47
CA LEU A 244 11.65 34.61 0.38
C LEU A 244 11.92 35.28 -0.98
N ASN A 245 11.18 36.35 -1.30
CA ASN A 245 11.31 37.05 -2.58
C ASN A 245 12.72 37.62 -2.81
N ASP A 246 13.40 38.09 -1.77
CA ASP A 246 14.79 38.55 -1.85
C ASP A 246 15.74 37.42 -2.30
N TYR A 247 15.62 36.23 -1.72
CA TYR A 247 16.47 35.09 -2.12
C TYR A 247 16.10 34.50 -3.48
N VAL A 248 14.82 34.55 -3.87
CA VAL A 248 14.37 34.17 -5.21
C VAL A 248 15.03 35.06 -6.27
N ALA A 249 15.06 36.38 -6.04
CA ALA A 249 15.74 37.32 -6.94
C ALA A 249 17.24 37.03 -7.05
N ARG A 250 17.89 36.69 -5.93
CA ARG A 250 19.32 36.30 -5.92
C ARG A 250 19.60 35.01 -6.67
N LEU A 251 18.73 34.00 -6.59
CA LEU A 251 18.87 32.78 -7.39
C LEU A 251 18.81 33.11 -8.89
N ALA A 252 17.90 33.99 -9.31
CA ALA A 252 17.77 34.38 -10.71
C ALA A 252 19.01 35.10 -11.27
N GLU A 253 19.81 35.72 -10.40
CA GLU A 253 21.08 36.38 -10.77
C GLU A 253 22.29 35.43 -10.66
N ALA A 254 22.12 34.22 -10.12
CA ALA A 254 23.21 33.30 -9.81
C ALA A 254 23.25 32.10 -10.77
N ASP A 255 24.12 32.16 -11.78
CA ASP A 255 24.37 31.03 -12.71
C ASP A 255 25.07 29.81 -12.06
N ALA A 256 25.50 29.93 -10.81
CA ALA A 256 26.33 28.94 -10.14
C ALA A 256 25.55 27.79 -9.49
N TYR A 257 24.21 27.89 -9.41
CA TYR A 257 23.35 26.95 -8.70
C TYR A 257 22.18 26.51 -9.56
N ASP A 258 21.89 25.21 -9.52
CA ASP A 258 20.75 24.62 -10.22
C ASP A 258 19.46 24.85 -9.44
N ARG A 259 19.54 24.89 -8.10
CA ARG A 259 18.37 25.04 -7.19
C ARG A 259 18.67 25.81 -5.91
N MET A 260 17.61 26.32 -5.31
CA MET A 260 17.62 26.88 -3.96
C MET A 260 16.67 26.10 -3.04
N PHE A 261 17.12 25.83 -1.82
CA PHE A 261 16.24 25.43 -0.71
C PHE A 261 16.00 26.61 0.21
N PHE A 262 14.74 26.91 0.49
CA PHE A 262 14.36 27.90 1.49
C PHE A 262 13.67 27.18 2.66
N VAL A 263 14.27 27.25 3.84
CA VAL A 263 13.95 26.38 4.98
C VAL A 263 13.56 27.22 6.20
N TRP A 264 12.43 26.89 6.82
CA TRP A 264 11.98 27.62 8.03
C TRP A 264 11.12 26.76 8.96
N HIS A 265 11.06 27.17 10.24
CA HIS A 265 10.19 26.53 11.25
C HIS A 265 9.06 27.43 11.76
N THR A 266 9.18 28.76 11.66
CA THR A 266 8.14 29.72 12.05
C THR A 266 7.87 30.72 10.93
N GLY A 267 6.59 31.01 10.66
CA GLY A 267 6.15 31.90 9.60
C GLY A 267 5.14 31.24 8.67
N ASP A 268 4.23 32.05 8.12
CA ASP A 268 3.17 31.60 7.21
C ASP A 268 3.54 31.99 5.77
N ILE A 269 4.12 31.04 5.05
CA ILE A 269 4.49 31.15 3.64
C ILE A 269 3.76 30.05 2.90
N ALA A 270 3.04 30.42 1.85
CA ALA A 270 2.31 29.47 1.02
C ALA A 270 3.28 28.56 0.25
N GLU A 271 3.38 27.29 0.67
CA GLU A 271 4.27 26.30 0.06
C GLU A 271 3.85 25.86 -1.34
N GLU A 272 2.59 26.11 -1.72
CA GLU A 272 1.98 25.64 -2.97
C GLU A 272 2.38 26.50 -4.19
N SER A 273 2.97 27.67 -3.97
CA SER A 273 3.38 28.62 -5.01
C SER A 273 4.90 28.78 -5.05
N SER A 274 5.63 27.67 -5.07
CA SER A 274 7.09 27.70 -5.14
C SER A 274 7.57 28.23 -6.50
N PRO A 275 8.43 29.27 -6.54
CA PRO A 275 9.05 29.73 -7.78
C PRO A 275 9.88 28.62 -8.44
N ALA A 276 10.07 28.73 -9.77
CA ALA A 276 10.91 27.79 -10.50
C ALA A 276 12.34 27.78 -9.94
N GLY A 277 12.93 26.58 -9.80
CA GLY A 277 14.26 26.41 -9.20
C GLY A 277 14.29 26.51 -7.67
N VAL A 278 13.18 26.83 -7.02
CA VAL A 278 13.08 26.98 -5.56
C VAL A 278 12.31 25.82 -4.96
N ILE A 279 12.82 25.28 -3.84
CA ILE A 279 12.13 24.30 -3.01
C ILE A 279 11.87 24.93 -1.65
N LEU A 280 10.58 25.03 -1.32
CA LEU A 280 10.11 25.49 -0.02
C LEU A 280 10.01 24.30 0.96
N LEU A 281 10.77 24.37 2.05
CA LEU A 281 10.77 23.42 3.16
C LEU A 281 10.24 24.10 4.42
N GLY A 282 8.91 24.15 4.53
CA GLY A 282 8.24 24.63 5.73
C GLY A 282 8.27 23.62 6.89
N PRO A 283 7.72 23.98 8.06
CA PRO A 283 7.85 23.22 9.30
C PRO A 283 7.34 21.77 9.17
N ARG A 284 6.25 21.54 8.44
CA ARG A 284 5.68 20.18 8.27
C ARG A 284 6.53 19.29 7.36
N LYS A 285 7.07 19.84 6.27
CA LYS A 285 7.98 19.10 5.39
C LYS A 285 9.30 18.82 6.09
N LEU A 286 9.85 19.81 6.79
CA LEU A 286 11.10 19.65 7.52
C LEU A 286 10.96 18.64 8.66
N SER A 287 9.84 18.62 9.41
CA SER A 287 9.65 17.63 10.49
C SER A 287 9.58 16.20 9.98
N ARG A 288 8.99 15.97 8.79
CA ARG A 288 9.05 14.68 8.08
C ARG A 288 10.50 14.29 7.77
N MET A 289 11.28 15.22 7.20
CA MET A 289 12.69 14.96 6.88
C MET A 289 13.54 14.67 8.13
N VAL A 290 13.29 15.38 9.23
CA VAL A 290 13.95 15.13 10.53
C VAL A 290 13.64 13.73 11.05
N LEU A 291 12.37 13.30 10.94
CA LEU A 291 11.95 11.96 11.34
C LEU A 291 12.60 10.89 10.47
N ASP A 292 12.56 11.05 9.14
CA ASP A 292 13.14 10.11 8.17
C ASP A 292 14.66 10.02 8.28
N ALA A 293 15.33 11.11 8.64
CA ALA A 293 16.76 11.16 8.93
C ALA A 293 17.15 10.56 10.30
N GLY A 294 16.18 10.19 11.15
CA GLY A 294 16.43 9.66 12.50
C GLY A 294 16.95 10.71 13.50
N LEU A 295 16.72 12.01 13.25
CA LEU A 295 17.28 13.11 14.04
C LEU A 295 16.40 13.52 15.24
N SER A 296 15.29 12.83 15.50
CA SER A 296 14.37 13.13 16.61
C SER A 296 15.05 13.07 17.98
N SER A 297 15.95 12.11 18.23
CA SER A 297 16.70 12.01 19.49
C SER A 297 17.70 13.15 19.66
N TRP A 298 18.46 13.44 18.61
CA TRP A 298 19.39 14.58 18.58
C TRP A 298 18.67 15.89 18.89
N LEU A 299 17.52 16.11 18.27
CA LEU A 299 16.74 17.34 18.46
C LEU A 299 16.28 17.49 19.91
N ARG A 300 15.82 16.41 20.53
CA ARG A 300 15.45 16.38 21.95
C ARG A 300 16.62 16.71 22.86
N GLU A 301 17.76 16.05 22.66
CA GLU A 301 18.97 16.28 23.46
C GLU A 301 19.49 17.70 23.31
N LYS A 302 19.33 18.29 22.12
CA LYS A 302 19.82 19.63 21.81
C LYS A 302 19.05 20.74 22.51
N VAL A 303 17.74 20.54 22.76
CA VAL A 303 16.85 21.54 23.38
C VAL A 303 16.53 21.27 24.86
N SER A 304 17.10 20.18 25.42
CA SER A 304 17.00 19.85 26.85
C SER A 304 18.05 20.60 27.66
#